data_AF-A0A2V6TL09-F1
#
_entry.id   AF-A0A2V6TL09-F1
#
_cell.length_a   1.000
_cell.length_b   1.000
_cell.length_c   1.000
_cell.angle_alpha   90.00
_cell.angle_beta   90.00
_cell.angle_gamma   90.00
#
_symmetry.space_group_name_H-M   'P 1'
#
loop_
_entity.id
_entity.type
_entity.pdbx_description
1 polymer ?
#
loop_
_entity_poly.entity_id
_entity_poly.type
_entity_poly.pdbx_seq_one_letter_code
_entity_poly.pdbx_strand_id
1 'polypeptide(L)' 'MAKFLILSRGTGEAYKQLSPQEMQKVIQKYMAWTDDMRKAGRLLHGDKLRADGRVVRGANGKMTVTDGPFAESKEIL' A
#
# COMPACT_ATOMS: atom_id res chain seq x y z
N MET A 1 1.68 18.10 16.70
CA MET A 1 0.94 17.85 15.45
C MET A 1 0.44 16.41 15.46
N ALA A 2 -0.80 16.18 15.00
CA ALA A 2 -1.33 14.83 14.84
C ALA A 2 -0.60 14.08 13.72
N LYS A 3 -0.44 12.78 13.87
CA LYS A 3 0.11 11.88 12.85
C LYS A 3 -1.02 11.01 12.33
N PHE A 4 -1.02 10.76 11.02
CA PHE A 4 -2.07 10.00 10.35
C PHE A 4 -1.44 8.86 9.56
N LEU A 5 -2.15 7.73 9.48
CA LEU A 5 -1.83 6.62 8.61
C LEU A 5 -2.78 6.65 7.41
N ILE A 6 -2.24 6.67 6.21
CA ILE A 6 -3.00 6.56 4.96
C ILE A 6 -2.79 5.15 4.43
N LEU A 7 -3.85 4.36 4.36
CA LEU A 7 -3.84 3.04 3.74
C LEU A 7 -4.42 3.17 2.32
N SER A 8 -3.55 3.09 1.32
CA SER A 8 -3.94 3.11 -0.09
C SER A 8 -4.45 1.74 -0.52
N ARG A 9 -5.78 1.57 -0.54
CA ARG A 9 -6.42 0.33 -0.97
C ARG A 9 -6.79 0.38 -2.44
N GLY A 10 -6.56 -0.72 -3.15
CA GLY A 10 -6.98 -0.87 -4.54
C GLY A 10 -6.51 -2.18 -5.14
N THR A 11 -7.33 -2.77 -5.98
CA THR A 11 -7.02 -4.03 -6.70
C THR A 11 -6.09 -3.82 -7.89
N GLY A 12 -5.78 -2.56 -8.23
CA GLY A 12 -5.03 -2.19 -9.42
C GLY A 12 -5.80 -2.38 -10.73
N GLU A 13 -7.07 -2.81 -10.69
CA GLU A 13 -7.91 -3.01 -11.89
C GLU A 13 -8.03 -1.74 -12.73
N ALA A 14 -8.18 -0.58 -12.08
CA ALA A 14 -8.25 0.72 -12.75
C ALA A 14 -6.99 1.05 -13.57
N TYR A 15 -5.85 0.43 -13.26
CA TYR A 15 -4.58 0.62 -13.95
C TYR A 15 -4.39 -0.34 -15.13
N LYS A 16 -5.12 -1.47 -15.17
CA LYS A 16 -4.98 -2.48 -16.23
C LYS A 16 -5.47 -2.00 -17.60
N GLN A 17 -6.41 -1.05 -17.60
CA GLN A 17 -7.03 -0.52 -18.82
C GLN A 17 -6.28 0.70 -19.37
N LEU A 18 -5.27 1.20 -18.66
CA LEU A 18 -4.52 2.38 -19.08
C LEU A 18 -3.47 1.99 -20.12
N SER A 19 -3.32 2.84 -21.14
CA SER A 19 -2.15 2.80 -22.01
C SER A 19 -0.87 3.10 -21.21
N PRO A 20 0.31 2.69 -21.70
CA PRO A 20 1.59 3.02 -21.07
C PRO A 20 1.79 4.52 -20.83
N GLN A 21 1.32 5.37 -21.75
CA GLN A 21 1.44 6.82 -21.65
C GLN A 21 0.54 7.38 -20.53
N GLU A 22 -0.68 6.86 -20.39
CA GLU A 22 -1.58 7.24 -19.30
C GLU A 22 -1.03 6.78 -17.95
N MET A 23 -0.49 5.56 -17.89
CA MET A 23 0.20 5.05 -16.70
C MET A 23 1.34 5.96 -16.27
N GLN A 24 2.17 6.39 -17.23
CA GLN A 24 3.28 7.29 -16.96
C GLN A 24 2.82 8.63 -16.39
N LYS A 25 1.72 9.20 -16.91
CA LYS A 25 1.14 10.45 -16.36
C LYS A 25 0.66 10.26 -14.91
N VAL A 26 0.05 9.12 -14.60
CA VAL A 26 -0.39 8.80 -13.23
C VAL A 26 0.82 8.71 -12.28
N ILE A 27 1.86 7.99 -12.68
CA ILE A 27 3.10 7.85 -11.90
C ILE A 27 3.74 9.22 -11.66
N GLN A 28 3.87 10.05 -12.70
CA GLN A 28 4.45 11.39 -12.59
C GLN A 28 3.66 12.27 -11.62
N LYS A 29 2.32 12.27 -11.71
CA LYS A 29 1.47 13.03 -10.80
C LYS A 29 1.66 12.60 -9.35
N TYR A 30 1.71 11.29 -9.09
CA TYR A 30 1.92 10.74 -7.75
C TYR A 30 3.30 11.10 -7.19
N MET A 31 4.35 11.03 -8.01
CA MET A 31 5.71 11.38 -7.60
C MET A 31 5.85 12.86 -7.26
N ALA A 32 5.27 13.75 -8.08
CA ALA A 32 5.28 15.19 -7.82
C ALA A 32 4.59 15.53 -6.48
N TRP A 33 3.40 14.98 -6.26
CA TRP A 33 2.67 15.17 -5.00
C TRP A 33 3.44 14.67 -3.78
N THR A 34 4.09 13.50 -3.89
CA THR A 34 4.90 12.91 -2.82
C THR A 34 6.10 13.80 -2.47
N ASP A 35 6.75 14.38 -3.49
CA ASP A 35 7.88 15.28 -3.31
C ASP A 35 7.46 16.59 -2.63
N ASP A 36 6.33 17.17 -3.03
CA ASP A 36 5.77 18.36 -2.37
C ASP A 36 5.44 18.10 -0.89
N MET A 37 4.85 16.94 -0.58
CA MET A 37 4.55 16.53 0.79
C MET A 37 5.82 16.34 1.63
N ARG A 38 6.90 15.82 1.02
CA ARG A 38 8.21 15.69 1.67
C ARG A 38 8.83 17.06 1.94
N LYS A 39 8.88 17.94 0.94
CA LYS A 39 9.40 19.31 1.05
C LYS A 39 8.66 20.12 2.13
N ALA A 40 7.35 19.92 2.25
CA ALA A 40 6.52 20.55 3.26
C ALA A 40 6.68 19.94 4.68
N GLY A 41 7.50 18.89 4.86
CA GLY A 41 7.67 18.21 6.14
C GLY A 41 6.42 17.44 6.62
N ARG A 42 5.49 17.12 5.70
CA ARG A 42 4.20 16.47 6.01
C ARG A 42 4.22 14.97 5.76
N LEU A 43 5.18 14.47 4.99
CA LEU A 43 5.39 13.04 4.76
C LEU A 43 6.42 12.50 5.76
N LEU A 44 5.98 11.66 6.69
CA LEU A 44 6.87 11.00 7.65
C LEU A 44 7.54 9.76 7.06
N HIS A 45 6.76 8.91 6.39
CA HIS A 45 7.21 7.66 5.76
C HIS A 45 6.14 7.16 4.78
N GLY A 46 6.53 6.27 3.87
CA GLY A 46 5.59 5.62 2.95
C GLY A 46 6.30 4.63 2.03
N ASP A 47 5.78 3.40 1.98
CA ASP A 47 6.28 2.32 1.15
C ASP A 47 5.13 1.57 0.48
N LYS A 48 5.39 1.05 -0.72
CA LYS A 48 4.44 0.20 -1.44
C LYS A 48 4.44 -1.19 -0.81
N LEU A 49 3.26 -1.67 -0.42
CA LEU A 49 3.09 -3.06 0.02
C LEU A 49 3.26 -4.02 -1.16
N ARG A 50 3.87 -5.17 -0.87
CA ARG A 50 3.90 -6.29 -1.79
C ARG A 50 2.56 -7.02 -1.77
N ALA A 51 2.28 -7.78 -2.83
CA ALA A 51 1.06 -8.58 -2.93
C ALA A 51 1.11 -9.85 -2.04
N ASP A 52 2.29 -10.23 -1.55
CA ASP A 52 2.54 -11.41 -0.74
C ASP A 52 2.87 -11.05 0.72
N GLY A 53 2.70 -12.03 1.61
CA GLY A 53 2.98 -11.87 3.03
C GLY A 53 2.92 -13.16 3.83
N ARG A 54 3.15 -13.02 5.13
CA ARG A 54 2.92 -14.04 6.16
C ARG A 54 2.14 -13.43 7.33
N VAL A 55 1.20 -14.20 7.89
CA VAL A 55 0.52 -13.87 9.14
C VAL A 55 1.19 -14.62 10.27
N VAL A 56 1.67 -13.90 11.28
CA VAL A 56 2.28 -14.47 12.48
C VAL A 56 1.32 -14.26 13.65
N ARG A 57 0.96 -15.33 14.37
CA ARG A 57 0.09 -15.27 15.55
C ARG A 57 0.77 -15.91 16.74
N GLY A 58 0.75 -15.21 17.88
CA GLY A 58 1.21 -15.74 19.16
C GLY A 58 0.03 -16.08 20.06
N ALA A 59 -0.02 -17.31 20.58
CA ALA A 59 -1.00 -17.72 21.59
C ALA A 59 -0.37 -18.73 22.56
N ASN A 60 -0.59 -18.56 23.87
CA ASN A 60 -0.13 -19.47 24.93
C ASN A 60 1.38 -19.82 24.82
N GLY A 61 2.22 -18.84 24.52
CA GLY A 61 3.68 -19.04 24.37
C GLY A 61 4.11 -19.78 23.10
N LYS A 62 3.18 -20.09 22.19
CA LYS A 62 3.50 -20.68 20.87
C LYS A 62 3.26 -19.67 19.76
N MET A 63 4.16 -19.68 18.77
CA MET A 63 4.05 -18.89 17.55
C MET A 63 3.60 -19.79 16.41
N THR A 64 2.61 -19.33 15.64
CA THR A 64 2.20 -19.96 14.37
C THR A 64 2.41 -18.97 13.23
N VAL A 65 2.84 -19.48 12.08
CA VAL A 65 3.07 -18.71 10.86
C VAL A 65 2.24 -19.34 9.76
N THR A 66 1.45 -18.53 9.07
CA THR A 66 0.64 -18.96 7.93
C THR A 66 0.89 -18.05 6.73
N ASP A 67 0.75 -18.60 5.53
CA ASP A 67 0.81 -17.84 4.29
C ASP A 67 -0.36 -16.84 4.20
N GLY A 68 -0.14 -15.66 3.61
CA GLY A 68 -1.17 -14.62 3.48
C GLY A 68 -0.84 -13.33 4.23
N PRO A 69 -1.70 -12.30 4.15
CA PRO A 69 -3.14 -12.35 4.38
C PRO A 69 -3.93 -12.67 3.12
N PHE A 70 -4.44 -13.90 3.04
CA PHE A 70 -5.50 -14.23 2.08
C PHE A 70 -6.80 -14.09 2.84
N ALA A 71 -7.42 -12.91 2.72
CA ALA A 71 -8.81 -12.83 3.09
C ALA A 71 -9.59 -13.57 1.99
N GLU A 72 -10.40 -14.57 2.33
CA GLU A 72 -11.49 -15.03 1.45
C GLU A 72 -12.58 -13.93 1.40
N SER A 73 -12.18 -12.72 1.05
CA SER A 73 -13.02 -11.54 1.00
C SER A 73 -12.70 -10.79 -0.27
N LYS A 74 -13.74 -10.24 -0.88
CA LYS A 74 -13.67 -9.50 -2.15
C LYS A 74 -12.83 -8.23 -2.06
N GLU A 75 -12.46 -7.81 -0.85
CA GLU A 75 -11.55 -6.71 -0.59
C GLU A 75 -10.37 -7.17 0.28
N ILE A 76 -9.15 -6.87 -0.18
CA ILE A 76 -7.89 -7.08 0.55
C ILE A 76 -7.42 -5.71 1.05
N LEU A 77 -6.99 -5.64 2.32
CA LEU A 77 -6.48 -4.44 2.98
C LEU A 77 -5.15 -3.95 2.39
#